data_AF-A0A3F2ZUC1-F1
#
_entry.id   AF-A0A3F2ZUC1-F1
#
_cell.length_a   1.000
_cell.length_b   1.000
_cell.length_c   1.000
_cell.angle_alpha   90.00
_cell.angle_beta   90.00
_cell.angle_gamma   90.00
#
_symmetry.space_group_name_H-M   'P 1'
#
loop_
_entity.id
_entity.type
_entity.pdbx_description
1 polymer ?
#
loop_
_entity_poly.entity_id
_entity_poly.type
_entity_poly.pdbx_seq_one_letter_code
_entity_poly.pdbx_strand_id
1 'polypeptide(L)' 'MTIRGYIITKRMERAKELLLNTDDYVGSIAIEVSYKEATYFASQFRK' A
#
# COMPACT_ATOMS: atom_id res chain seq x y z
N MET A 1 10.03 0.81 -17.22
CA MET A 1 9.71 1.21 -15.83
C MET A 1 9.51 2.71 -15.80
N THR A 2 8.34 3.21 -15.39
CA THR A 2 8.09 4.66 -15.27
C THR A 2 8.33 5.10 -13.83
N ILE A 3 8.64 6.38 -13.60
CA ILE A 3 8.80 6.94 -12.23
C ILE A 3 7.55 6.65 -11.39
N ARG A 4 6.36 6.81 -11.99
CA ARG A 4 5.09 6.47 -11.35
C ARG A 4 5.02 4.99 -10.96
N GLY A 5 5.39 4.08 -11.86
CA GLY A 5 5.41 2.64 -11.58
C GLY A 5 6.34 2.29 -10.43
N TYR A 6 7.55 2.86 -10.42
CA TYR A 6 8.52 2.67 -9.35
C TYR A 6 7.97 3.11 -7.98
N ILE A 7 7.36 4.29 -7.90
CA ILE A 7 6.75 4.81 -6.66
C ILE A 7 5.64 3.88 -6.16
N ILE A 8 4.78 3.40 -7.07
CA ILE A 8 3.71 2.46 -6.71
C ILE A 8 4.31 1.17 -6.17
N THR A 9 5.32 0.59 -6.83
CA THR A 9 6.01 -0.60 -6.35
C THR A 9 6.58 -0.40 -4.96
N LYS A 10 7.26 0.73 -4.71
CA LYS A 10 7.82 1.04 -3.38
C LYS A 10 6.76 1.17 -2.29
N ARG A 11 5.61 1.75 -2.59
CA ARG A 11 4.47 1.80 -1.65
C ARG A 11 3.92 0.41 -1.35
N MET A 12 3.83 -0.46 -2.35
CA MET A 12 3.32 -1.83 -2.18
C MET A 12 4.29 -2.72 -1.39
N GLU A 13 5.60 -2.57 -1.60
CA GLU A 13 6.63 -3.23 -0.78
C GLU A 13 6.45 -2.87 0.70
N ARG A 14 6.31 -1.57 1.01
CA ARG A 14 6.07 -1.10 2.38
C ARG A 14 4.75 -1.62 2.95
N ALA A 15 3.67 -1.59 2.16
CA ALA A 15 2.38 -2.12 2.60
C ALA A 15 2.45 -3.60 2.96
N LYS A 16 3.20 -4.40 2.20
CA LYS A 16 3.43 -5.82 2.48
C LYS A 16 4.16 -6.02 3.80
N GLU A 17 5.18 -5.23 4.09
CA GLU A 17 5.88 -5.29 5.38
C GLU A 17 4.94 -5.00 6.55
N LEU A 18 4.11 -3.95 6.44
CA LEU A 18 3.16 -3.58 7.49
C LEU A 18 2.12 -4.68 7.73
N LEU A 19 1.54 -5.23 6.66
CA LEU A 19 0.54 -6.30 6.76
C LEU A 19 1.08 -7.60 7.37
N LEU A 20 2.40 -7.83 7.30
CA LEU A 20 3.04 -9.03 7.85
C LEU A 20 3.52 -8.84 9.30
N ASN A 21 3.87 -7.61 9.68
CA ASN A 21 4.59 -7.35 10.94
C ASN A 21 3.78 -6.49 11.93
N THR A 22 2.55 -6.11 11.59
CA THR A 22 1.69 -5.29 12.43
C THR A 22 0.27 -5.85 12.44
N ASP A 23 -0.48 -5.55 13.50
CA ASP A 23 -1.92 -5.80 13.59
C ASP A 23 -2.74 -4.54 13.25
N ASP A 24 -2.13 -3.59 12.55
CA ASP A 24 -2.78 -2.34 12.18
C ASP A 24 -3.94 -2.58 11.22
N TYR A 25 -5.00 -1.80 11.40
CA TYR A 25 -6.13 -1.84 10.48
C TYR A 25 -5.68 -1.49 9.06
N VAL A 26 -6.19 -2.22 8.08
CA VAL A 26 -5.89 -2.02 6.65
C VAL A 26 -6.10 -0.57 6.20
N GLY A 27 -7.07 0.13 6.80
CA GLY A 27 -7.28 1.57 6.54
C GLY A 27 -6.11 2.44 6.99
N SER A 28 -5.52 2.16 8.16
CA SER A 28 -4.34 2.85 8.67
C SER A 28 -3.11 2.59 7.79
N ILE A 29 -2.90 1.34 7.39
CA ILE A 29 -1.82 0.94 6.47
C ILE A 29 -1.95 1.65 5.13
N ALA A 30 -3.18 1.76 4.59
CA ALA A 30 -3.43 2.49 3.35
C ALA A 30 -3.04 3.96 3.46
N ILE A 31 -3.37 4.61 4.58
CA ILE A 31 -2.98 6.01 4.84
C ILE A 31 -1.46 6.13 4.93
N GLU A 32 -0.78 5.23 5.64
CA GLU A 32 0.69 5.23 5.77
C GLU A 32 1.39 5.12 4.41
N VAL A 33 0.90 4.25 3.52
CA VAL A 33 1.45 4.11 2.16
C VAL A 33 0.90 5.13 1.16
N SER A 34 0.34 6.23 1.66
CA SER A 34 -0.13 7.39 0.88
C SER A 34 -1.30 7.09 -0.07
N TYR A 35 -2.21 6.21 0.37
CA TYR A 35 -3.51 5.98 -0.25
C TYR A 35 -4.59 6.65 0.59
N LYS A 36 -5.40 7.52 -0.05
CA LYS A 36 -6.52 8.20 0.62
C LYS A 36 -7.67 7.26 0.96
N GLU A 37 -7.87 6.25 0.12
CA GLU A 37 -8.97 5.29 0.29
C GLU A 37 -8.45 3.86 0.36
N ALA A 38 -8.88 3.14 1.41
CA ALA A 38 -8.52 1.75 1.64
C ALA A 38 -9.02 0.83 0.53
N THR A 39 -10.17 1.12 -0.06
CA THR A 39 -10.76 0.40 -1.20
C THR A 39 -9.87 0.48 -2.43
N TYR A 40 -9.39 1.69 -2.76
CA TYR A 40 -8.47 1.90 -3.87
C TYR A 40 -7.12 1.23 -3.60
N PHE A 41 -6.58 1.36 -2.38
CA PHE A 41 -5.39 0.61 -1.96
C PHE A 41 -5.55 -0.89 -2.18
N ALA A 42 -6.61 -1.51 -1.67
CA ALA A 42 -6.87 -2.93 -1.80
C ALA A 42 -6.99 -3.37 -3.28
N SER A 43 -7.57 -2.52 -4.13
CA SER A 43 -7.64 -2.77 -5.57
C SER A 43 -6.27 -2.78 -6.24
N GLN A 44 -5.33 -1.95 -5.78
CA GLN A 44 -3.98 -1.89 -6.32
C GLN A 44 -3.11 -3.03 -5.76
N PHE A 45 -3.26 -3.36 -4.47
CA PHE A 45 -2.49 -4.41 -3.82
C PHE A 45 -2.82 -5.81 -4.35
N ARG A 46 -4.06 -6.01 -4.84
CA ARG A 46 -4.50 -7.29 -5.44
C ARG A 46 -3.89 -7.54 -6.84
N LYS A 47 -3.49 -6.49 -7.54
CA LYS A 47 -2.92 -6.60 -8.89
C LYS A 47 -1.49 -7.13 -8.83
#